data_AF-A0A6P2Q981-F1
#
_entry.id   AF-A0A6P2Q981-F1
#
_cell.length_a   1.000
_cell.length_b   1.000
_cell.length_c   1.000
_cell.angle_alpha   90.00
_cell.angle_beta   90.00
_cell.angle_gamma   90.00
#
_symmetry.space_group_name_H-M   'P 1'
#
loop_
_entity.id
_entity.type
_entity.pdbx_description
1 polymer ?
#
loop_
_entity_poly.entity_id
_entity_poly.type
_entity_poly.pdbx_seq_one_letter_code
_entity_poly.pdbx_strand_id
1 'polypeptide(L)'
;MVDRSAEHWYPTAAYLYVLHLDDLGTAWEYLRRNPDYRLDWLRHHRRPKAAQQAAHRWGLRLLEDPALDARDAHPAWLPGHVAVVQLYPDADPPQYAPAFTFWRIAGHKQLLHDGKGLALMAHSPGHCLRFALAPGLEDGMAVAYARRGGAAAPARNHALGAALASAKPRPAPAALLELHTLQALDATLAGASLREVAEGLFGGDAAADWYSDGGLRSKVRRLVRRGDALMRGGYRRLAQLPPLEKGRFEDDAKRP
;
A
#
# COMPACT_ATOMS: atom_id res chain seq x y z
N MET A 1 -8.52 16.61 -29.75
CA MET A 1 -8.85 16.12 -28.39
C MET A 1 -8.72 14.62 -28.46
N VAL A 2 -7.70 14.05 -27.82
CA VAL A 2 -7.48 12.59 -27.84
C VAL A 2 -8.54 11.98 -26.94
N ASP A 3 -9.31 11.03 -27.45
CA ASP A 3 -10.24 10.26 -26.64
C ASP A 3 -9.44 9.37 -25.68
N ARG A 4 -9.38 9.77 -24.41
CA ARG A 4 -8.67 9.06 -23.33
C ARG A 4 -9.59 8.19 -22.48
N SER A 5 -10.86 8.03 -22.88
CA SER A 5 -11.81 7.17 -22.17
C SER A 5 -11.38 5.69 -22.12
N ALA A 6 -10.50 5.27 -23.04
CA ALA A 6 -9.86 3.95 -23.07
C ALA A 6 -8.60 3.83 -22.19
N GLU A 7 -8.13 4.90 -21.55
CA GLU A 7 -6.98 4.82 -20.65
C GLU A 7 -7.36 4.14 -19.33
N HIS A 8 -6.45 3.32 -18.80
CA HIS A 8 -6.68 2.47 -17.62
C HIS A 8 -7.11 3.22 -16.34
N TRP A 9 -6.87 4.53 -16.25
CA TRP A 9 -7.27 5.34 -15.09
C TRP A 9 -8.73 5.81 -15.13
N TYR A 10 -9.37 5.77 -16.30
CA TYR A 10 -10.70 6.35 -16.50
C TYR A 10 -11.80 5.58 -15.73
N PRO A 11 -11.84 4.24 -15.71
CA PRO A 11 -12.87 3.51 -14.97
C PRO A 11 -12.63 3.55 -13.45
N THR A 12 -13.43 4.30 -12.70
CA THR A 12 -13.38 4.33 -11.22
C THR A 12 -13.53 2.94 -10.59
N ALA A 13 -14.22 2.01 -11.26
CA ALA A 13 -14.35 0.62 -10.85
C ALA A 13 -12.98 -0.08 -10.64
N ALA A 14 -11.96 0.29 -11.43
CA ALA A 14 -10.60 -0.24 -11.30
C ALA A 14 -9.95 0.10 -9.95
N TYR A 15 -10.48 1.09 -9.21
CA TYR A 15 -9.94 1.58 -7.94
C TYR A 15 -10.75 1.14 -6.72
N LEU A 16 -11.85 0.39 -6.88
CA LEU A 16 -12.70 -0.01 -5.74
C LEU A 16 -11.96 -0.84 -4.68
N TYR A 17 -10.90 -1.54 -5.08
CA TYR A 17 -10.05 -2.29 -4.14
C TYR A 17 -9.35 -1.39 -3.11
N VAL A 18 -9.10 -0.11 -3.45
CA VAL A 18 -8.49 0.89 -2.55
C VAL A 18 -9.31 1.09 -1.28
N LEU A 19 -10.63 0.92 -1.36
CA LEU A 19 -11.55 1.04 -0.22
C LEU A 19 -11.28 0.01 0.88
N HIS A 20 -10.42 -0.97 0.62
CA HIS A 20 -10.13 -2.11 1.48
C HIS A 20 -8.65 -2.25 1.81
N LEU A 21 -7.82 -1.30 1.36
CA LEU A 21 -6.41 -1.28 1.69
C LEU A 21 -6.20 -0.78 3.11
N ASP A 22 -5.20 -1.33 3.76
CA ASP A 22 -4.64 -0.76 4.97
C ASP A 22 -3.54 0.26 4.63
N ASP A 23 -2.95 0.89 5.65
CA ASP A 23 -1.94 1.93 5.45
C ASP A 23 -0.72 1.42 4.68
N LEU A 24 -0.30 0.16 4.89
CA LEU A 24 0.82 -0.44 4.17
C LEU A 24 0.49 -0.69 2.69
N GLY A 25 -0.70 -1.21 2.39
CA GLY A 25 -1.16 -1.38 1.01
C GLY A 25 -1.32 -0.03 0.31
N THR A 26 -1.87 0.97 1.01
CA THR A 26 -2.01 2.32 0.49
C THR A 26 -0.64 2.96 0.23
N ALA A 27 0.33 2.78 1.12
CA ALA A 27 1.70 3.24 0.93
C ALA A 27 2.33 2.63 -0.33
N TRP A 28 2.10 1.33 -0.55
CA TRP A 28 2.59 0.63 -1.74
C TRP A 28 1.99 1.21 -3.02
N GLU A 29 0.69 1.49 -3.07
CA GLU A 29 0.06 2.08 -4.25
C GLU A 29 0.70 3.41 -4.65
N TYR A 30 1.07 4.25 -3.69
CA TYR A 30 1.80 5.48 -4.01
C TYR A 30 3.24 5.22 -4.44
N LEU A 31 3.95 4.33 -3.75
CA LEU A 31 5.34 4.01 -4.07
C LEU A 31 5.48 3.41 -5.49
N ARG A 32 4.64 2.44 -5.86
CA ARG A 32 4.71 1.75 -7.16
C ARG A 32 4.43 2.67 -8.35
N ARG A 33 3.82 3.83 -8.11
CA ARG A 33 3.53 4.88 -9.12
C ARG A 33 4.67 5.88 -9.27
N ASN A 34 5.63 5.88 -8.35
CA ASN A 34 6.78 6.76 -8.43
C ASN A 34 7.68 6.38 -9.63
N PRO A 35 7.97 7.31 -10.56
CA PRO A 35 8.78 7.02 -11.74
C PRO A 35 10.22 6.63 -11.39
N ASP A 36 10.80 7.22 -10.34
CA ASP A 36 12.16 6.90 -9.90
C ASP A 36 12.23 5.48 -9.30
N TYR A 37 11.19 5.07 -8.57
CA TYR A 37 11.07 3.69 -8.08
C TYR A 37 11.01 2.70 -9.25
N ARG A 38 10.19 2.98 -10.26
CA ARG A 38 10.09 2.15 -11.48
C ARG A 38 11.42 2.07 -12.24
N LEU A 39 12.17 3.16 -12.30
CA LEU A 39 13.51 3.18 -12.90
C LEU A 39 14.51 2.35 -12.10
N ASP A 40 14.48 2.44 -10.77
CA ASP A 40 15.31 1.59 -9.90
C ASP A 40 14.95 0.11 -10.05
N TRP A 41 13.65 -0.22 -10.15
CA TRP A 41 13.18 -1.57 -10.47
C TRP A 41 13.74 -2.05 -11.81
N LEU A 42 13.61 -1.30 -12.91
CA LEU A 42 14.13 -1.74 -14.21
C LEU A 42 15.65 -1.99 -14.22
N ARG A 43 16.39 -1.30 -13.34
CA ARG A 43 17.86 -1.43 -13.24
C ARG A 43 18.29 -2.56 -12.30
N HIS A 44 17.40 -3.12 -11.48
CA HIS A 44 17.75 -4.00 -10.38
C HIS A 44 18.48 -5.28 -10.84
N HIS A 45 17.99 -5.92 -11.92
CA HIS A 45 18.59 -7.14 -12.46
C HIS A 45 20.07 -6.97 -12.89
N ARG A 46 20.45 -5.77 -13.33
CA ARG A 46 21.81 -5.50 -13.83
C ARG A 46 22.83 -5.23 -12.71
N ARG A 47 22.36 -4.87 -11.51
CA ARG A 47 23.22 -4.44 -10.40
C ARG A 47 22.68 -4.90 -9.04
N PRO A 48 22.83 -6.18 -8.66
CA PRO A 48 22.22 -6.74 -7.45
C PRO A 48 22.62 -6.01 -6.15
N LYS A 49 23.90 -5.66 -6.00
CA LYS A 49 24.38 -4.92 -4.81
C LYS A 49 23.80 -3.50 -4.72
N ALA A 50 23.64 -2.82 -5.86
CA ALA A 50 23.02 -1.49 -5.90
C ALA A 50 21.50 -1.58 -5.70
N ALA A 51 20.85 -2.67 -6.13
CA ALA A 51 19.42 -2.90 -5.94
C ALA A 51 19.06 -2.97 -4.44
N GLN A 52 19.89 -3.60 -3.61
CA GLN A 52 19.65 -3.65 -2.16
C GLN A 52 19.75 -2.26 -1.52
N GLN A 53 20.74 -1.46 -1.91
CA GLN A 53 20.84 -0.06 -1.45
C GLN A 53 19.65 0.76 -1.93
N ALA A 54 19.21 0.56 -3.17
CA ALA A 54 18.02 1.22 -3.72
C ALA A 54 16.76 0.84 -2.92
N ALA A 55 16.56 -0.45 -2.61
CA ALA A 55 15.45 -0.91 -1.79
C ALA A 55 15.42 -0.19 -0.43
N HIS A 56 16.56 -0.09 0.25
CA HIS A 56 16.65 0.60 1.54
C HIS A 56 16.29 2.10 1.44
N ARG A 57 16.64 2.78 0.35
CA ARG A 57 16.24 4.19 0.13
C ARG A 57 14.71 4.32 0.07
N TRP A 58 14.04 3.36 -0.55
CA TRP A 58 12.58 3.29 -0.64
C TRP A 58 11.91 2.74 0.63
N GLY A 59 12.70 2.39 1.65
CA GLY A 59 12.19 1.80 2.90
C GLY A 59 11.76 0.35 2.75
N LEU A 60 12.31 -0.38 1.79
CA LEU A 60 12.06 -1.80 1.54
C LEU A 60 13.33 -2.63 1.77
N ARG A 61 13.17 -3.89 2.17
CA ARG A 61 14.27 -4.88 2.28
C ARG A 61 14.73 -5.36 0.92
N LEU A 62 13.77 -5.57 0.01
CA LEU A 62 13.96 -5.93 -1.38
C LEU A 62 13.01 -5.07 -2.21
N LEU A 63 13.40 -4.76 -3.45
CA LEU A 63 12.47 -4.13 -4.38
C LEU A 63 11.37 -5.13 -4.73
N GLU A 64 10.16 -4.61 -4.87
CA GLU A 64 8.95 -5.32 -5.28
C GLU A 64 8.51 -4.85 -6.67
N ASP A 65 7.86 -5.72 -7.45
CA ASP A 65 7.45 -5.40 -8.81
C ASP A 65 6.37 -4.31 -8.83
N PRO A 66 6.65 -3.09 -9.35
CA PRO A 66 5.66 -2.02 -9.41
C PRO A 66 4.46 -2.33 -10.31
N ALA A 67 4.51 -3.38 -11.14
CA ALA A 67 3.35 -3.84 -11.91
C ALA A 67 2.26 -4.46 -11.01
N LEU A 68 2.63 -5.03 -9.87
CA LEU A 68 1.71 -5.64 -8.92
C LEU A 68 1.03 -4.57 -8.05
N ASP A 69 -0.29 -4.59 -7.97
CA ASP A 69 -1.03 -3.76 -7.03
C ASP A 69 -1.03 -4.37 -5.62
N ALA A 70 -1.51 -3.64 -4.62
CA ALA A 70 -1.45 -4.01 -3.20
C ALA A 70 -2.24 -5.27 -2.83
N ARG A 71 -3.03 -5.85 -3.75
CA ARG A 71 -3.67 -7.15 -3.56
C ARG A 71 -2.69 -8.30 -3.81
N ASP A 72 -1.71 -8.08 -4.68
CA ASP A 72 -0.78 -9.11 -5.16
C ASP A 72 0.68 -8.83 -4.79
N ALA A 73 1.03 -7.58 -4.49
CA ALA A 73 2.37 -7.16 -4.12
C ALA A 73 2.68 -7.41 -2.64
N HIS A 74 3.95 -7.69 -2.34
CA HIS A 74 4.43 -8.01 -1.00
C HIS A 74 5.61 -7.15 -0.55
N PRO A 75 5.40 -5.82 -0.39
CA PRO A 75 6.49 -4.93 -0.06
C PRO A 75 7.06 -5.26 1.33
N ALA A 76 8.35 -5.63 1.35
CA ALA A 76 9.08 -5.97 2.56
C ALA A 76 9.54 -4.70 3.30
N TRP A 77 8.60 -3.95 3.90
CA TRP A 77 8.88 -2.66 4.57
C TRP A 77 9.94 -2.74 5.68
N LEU A 78 10.79 -1.71 5.78
CA LEU A 78 11.88 -1.55 6.75
C LEU A 78 11.84 -0.18 7.45
N PRO A 79 11.91 -0.13 8.80
CA PRO A 79 12.02 -1.26 9.73
C PRO A 79 10.72 -2.08 9.79
N GLY A 80 10.80 -3.31 10.32
CA GLY A 80 9.63 -4.19 10.42
C GLY A 80 8.47 -3.53 11.15
N HIS A 81 7.28 -3.58 10.54
CA HIS A 81 6.11 -2.78 10.94
C HIS A 81 5.28 -3.43 12.06
N VAL A 82 4.61 -2.62 12.90
CA VAL A 82 3.75 -3.08 14.02
C VAL A 82 2.51 -3.89 13.58
N ALA A 83 2.18 -3.83 12.29
CA ALA A 83 1.12 -4.61 11.67
C ALA A 83 1.55 -6.04 11.29
N VAL A 84 2.85 -6.35 11.34
CA VAL A 84 3.39 -7.69 11.07
C VAL A 84 3.53 -8.43 12.40
N VAL A 85 2.86 -9.58 12.51
CA VAL A 85 2.95 -10.48 13.66
C VAL A 85 4.08 -11.48 13.41
N GLN A 86 4.99 -11.66 14.36
CA GLN A 86 6.04 -12.67 14.25
C GLN A 86 5.58 -13.97 14.90
N LEU A 87 5.67 -15.09 14.20
CA LEU A 87 5.28 -16.42 14.68
C LEU A 87 6.52 -17.29 14.90
N TYR A 88 6.61 -17.92 16.07
CA TYR A 88 7.73 -18.76 16.48
C TYR A 88 7.21 -20.12 16.93
N PRO A 89 8.00 -21.21 16.73
CA PRO A 89 7.77 -22.44 17.47
C PRO A 89 7.79 -22.12 18.97
N ASP A 90 6.77 -22.57 19.69
CA ASP A 90 6.76 -22.49 21.14
C ASP A 90 7.73 -23.55 21.70
N ALA A 91 8.73 -23.11 22.45
CA ALA A 91 9.79 -23.98 22.97
C ALA A 91 9.37 -24.76 24.22
N ASP A 92 8.34 -24.30 24.94
CA ASP A 92 7.81 -24.95 26.15
C ASP A 92 6.28 -24.82 26.19
N PRO A 93 5.57 -25.52 25.29
CA PRO A 93 4.15 -25.30 25.12
C PRO A 93 3.34 -25.90 26.28
N PRO A 94 2.34 -25.18 26.82
CA PRO A 94 1.38 -25.77 27.75
C PRO A 94 0.54 -26.87 27.07
N GLN A 95 -0.10 -27.76 27.85
CA GLN A 95 -0.88 -28.91 27.35
C GLN A 95 -1.95 -28.57 26.30
N TYR A 96 -2.46 -27.33 26.29
CA TYR A 96 -3.46 -26.83 25.36
C TYR A 96 -2.97 -25.63 24.54
N ALA A 97 -1.67 -25.60 24.21
CA ALA A 97 -1.10 -24.55 23.39
C ALA A 97 -1.78 -24.50 22.01
N PRO A 98 -2.08 -23.30 21.49
CA PRO A 98 -2.60 -23.17 20.14
C PRO A 98 -1.55 -23.66 19.13
N ALA A 99 -1.97 -24.51 18.20
CA ALA A 99 -1.13 -24.94 17.09
C ALA A 99 -1.18 -23.92 15.95
N PHE A 100 -0.03 -23.66 15.33
CA PHE A 100 0.05 -23.00 14.03
C PHE A 100 -0.68 -23.86 13.01
N THR A 101 -1.79 -23.36 12.49
CA THR A 101 -2.61 -24.08 11.52
C THR A 101 -2.76 -23.20 10.28
N PHE A 102 -1.83 -23.37 9.35
CA PHE A 102 -1.73 -22.60 8.11
C PHE A 102 -3.06 -22.58 7.35
N TRP A 103 -3.73 -23.73 7.29
CA TRP A 103 -5.01 -23.88 6.58
C TRP A 103 -6.18 -23.18 7.27
N ARG A 104 -6.12 -22.94 8.59
CA ARG A 104 -7.17 -22.24 9.35
C ARG A 104 -7.08 -20.72 9.23
N ILE A 105 -5.94 -20.19 8.77
CA ILE A 105 -5.81 -18.77 8.45
C ILE A 105 -6.73 -18.47 7.27
N ALA A 106 -7.77 -17.68 7.54
CA ALA A 106 -8.79 -17.32 6.56
C ALA A 106 -8.24 -16.35 5.51
N GLY A 107 -8.82 -16.42 4.31
CA GLY A 107 -8.45 -15.57 3.18
C GLY A 107 -7.48 -16.21 2.19
N HIS A 108 -7.22 -15.46 1.12
CA HIS A 108 -6.23 -15.79 0.10
C HIS A 108 -4.83 -15.65 0.70
N LYS A 109 -4.08 -16.75 0.74
CA LYS A 109 -2.77 -16.83 1.37
C LYS A 109 -1.68 -16.76 0.31
N GLN A 110 -0.67 -15.93 0.56
CA GLN A 110 0.53 -15.83 -0.24
C GLN A 110 1.74 -15.95 0.68
N LEU A 111 2.68 -16.81 0.29
CA LEU A 111 3.89 -17.10 1.04
C LEU A 111 5.09 -16.75 0.16
N LEU A 112 6.01 -15.96 0.70
CA LEU A 112 7.24 -15.55 0.01
C LEU A 112 8.42 -15.45 0.96
N HIS A 113 9.61 -15.32 0.39
CA HIS A 113 10.81 -14.99 1.13
C HIS A 113 11.11 -13.49 1.02
N ASP A 114 11.07 -12.76 2.14
CA ASP A 114 11.22 -11.30 2.16
C ASP A 114 12.69 -10.82 2.08
N GLY A 115 13.64 -11.77 2.05
CA GLY A 115 15.08 -11.53 2.09
C GLY A 115 15.70 -11.74 3.48
N LYS A 116 14.88 -11.94 4.52
CA LYS A 116 15.29 -12.34 5.86
C LYS A 116 14.67 -13.69 6.27
N GLY A 117 13.42 -13.93 5.92
CA GLY A 117 12.71 -15.16 6.23
C GLY A 117 11.42 -15.29 5.45
N LEU A 118 10.59 -16.24 5.86
CA LEU A 118 9.28 -16.46 5.24
C LEU A 118 8.27 -15.44 5.75
N ALA A 119 7.62 -14.73 4.84
CA ALA A 119 6.51 -13.83 5.10
C ALA A 119 5.23 -14.42 4.52
N LEU A 120 4.18 -14.44 5.34
CA LEU A 120 2.84 -14.90 4.97
C LEU A 120 1.87 -13.71 5.00
N MET A 121 1.21 -13.45 3.87
CA MET A 121 0.09 -12.53 3.81
C MET A 121 -1.21 -13.29 3.60
N ALA A 122 -2.25 -12.93 4.36
CA ALA A 122 -3.59 -13.47 4.20
C ALA A 122 -4.58 -12.34 3.94
N HIS A 123 -5.10 -12.31 2.72
CA HIS A 123 -6.03 -11.30 2.24
C HIS A 123 -7.47 -11.80 2.38
N SER A 124 -8.28 -11.02 3.06
CA SER A 124 -9.74 -11.15 3.04
C SER A 124 -10.34 -9.78 2.74
N PRO A 125 -11.63 -9.70 2.35
CA PRO A 125 -12.23 -8.41 2.06
C PRO A 125 -12.04 -7.43 3.23
N GLY A 126 -11.21 -6.40 3.03
CA GLY A 126 -11.01 -5.30 4.01
C GLY A 126 -10.00 -5.60 5.11
N HIS A 127 -9.32 -6.75 5.05
CA HIS A 127 -8.28 -7.10 5.99
C HIS A 127 -7.11 -7.78 5.27
N CYS A 128 -5.90 -7.28 5.51
CA CYS A 128 -4.66 -7.96 5.18
C CYS A 128 -3.96 -8.31 6.49
N LEU A 129 -3.82 -9.61 6.77
CA LEU A 129 -3.02 -10.10 7.88
C LEU A 129 -1.61 -10.38 7.36
N ARG A 130 -0.59 -9.93 8.09
CA ARG A 130 0.81 -10.14 7.74
C ARG A 130 1.55 -10.84 8.86
N PHE A 131 2.24 -11.91 8.53
CA PHE A 131 3.02 -12.71 9.45
C PHE A 131 4.46 -12.85 8.96
N ALA A 132 5.41 -12.81 9.89
CA ALA A 132 6.78 -13.26 9.65
C ALA A 132 6.96 -14.59 10.38
N LEU A 133 7.28 -15.64 9.64
CA LEU A 133 7.43 -17.00 10.15
C LEU A 133 8.90 -17.21 10.53
N ALA A 134 9.14 -17.63 11.77
CA ALA A 134 10.46 -18.02 12.21
C ALA A 134 10.92 -19.31 11.49
N PRO A 135 12.23 -19.48 11.26
CA PRO A 135 12.76 -20.73 10.72
C PRO A 135 12.34 -21.92 11.60
N GLY A 136 11.93 -23.01 10.96
CA GLY A 136 11.52 -24.25 11.65
C GLY A 136 10.10 -24.26 12.20
N LEU A 137 9.28 -23.21 11.97
CA LEU A 137 7.85 -23.27 12.27
C LEU A 137 7.10 -24.07 11.19
N GLU A 138 6.46 -25.16 11.60
CA GLU A 138 5.68 -26.03 10.72
C GLU A 138 4.20 -26.07 11.11
N ASP A 139 3.35 -26.45 10.16
CA ASP A 139 1.92 -26.68 10.41
C ASP A 139 1.72 -27.77 11.47
N GLY A 140 0.87 -27.49 12.46
CA GLY A 140 0.61 -28.37 13.61
C GLY A 140 1.49 -28.12 14.84
N MET A 141 2.59 -27.36 14.72
CA MET A 141 3.44 -27.03 15.88
C MET A 141 2.77 -26.01 16.81
N ALA A 142 3.02 -26.12 18.11
CA ALA A 142 2.64 -25.08 19.06
C ALA A 142 3.33 -23.74 18.69
N VAL A 143 2.58 -22.64 18.77
CA VAL A 143 3.05 -21.34 18.27
C VAL A 143 2.97 -20.24 19.31
N ALA A 144 4.09 -19.54 19.49
CA ALA A 144 4.15 -18.27 20.19
C ALA A 144 4.11 -17.12 19.18
N TYR A 145 3.48 -16.01 19.54
CA TYR A 145 3.45 -14.81 18.69
C TYR A 145 4.07 -13.61 19.41
N ALA A 146 4.84 -12.82 18.65
CA ALA A 146 5.38 -11.55 19.13
C ALA A 146 4.91 -10.40 18.24
N ARG A 147 4.56 -9.28 18.87
CA ARG A 147 4.24 -8.03 18.20
C ARG A 147 5.24 -6.97 18.61
N ARG A 148 5.72 -6.17 17.64
CA ARG A 148 6.58 -5.03 17.95
C ARG A 148 5.77 -4.04 18.79
N GLY A 149 6.32 -3.62 19.94
CA GLY A 149 5.72 -2.60 20.79
C GLY A 149 5.58 -1.26 20.06
N GLY A 150 4.39 -0.66 20.16
CA GLY A 150 4.01 0.64 19.59
C GLY A 150 2.65 1.06 20.14
N ALA A 151 2.28 2.34 19.97
CA ALA A 151 1.03 2.92 20.52
C ALA A 151 -0.15 1.97 20.30
N ALA A 152 -0.78 1.58 21.41
CA ALA A 152 -1.69 0.44 21.55
C ALA A 152 -2.69 0.33 20.38
N ALA A 153 -2.38 -0.49 19.38
CA ALA A 153 -3.42 -1.05 18.54
C ALA A 153 -4.15 -2.08 19.41
N PRO A 154 -5.49 -2.02 19.51
CA PRO A 154 -6.24 -2.98 20.29
C PRO A 154 -5.83 -4.37 19.83
N ALA A 155 -5.73 -5.29 20.79
CA ALA A 155 -5.63 -6.71 20.52
C ALA A 155 -6.86 -7.10 19.69
N ARG A 156 -6.83 -6.87 18.38
CA ARG A 156 -7.65 -7.60 17.44
C ARG A 156 -7.18 -9.01 17.66
N ASN A 157 -7.98 -9.78 18.41
CA ASN A 157 -7.81 -11.20 18.54
C ASN A 157 -7.54 -11.70 17.12
N HIS A 158 -6.30 -12.04 16.82
CA HIS A 158 -5.96 -12.87 15.68
C HIS A 158 -6.43 -14.27 16.05
N ALA A 159 -7.73 -14.40 16.29
CA ALA A 159 -8.40 -15.67 16.31
C ALA A 159 -8.19 -16.20 14.90
N LEU A 160 -7.30 -17.19 14.83
CA LEU A 160 -6.83 -17.86 13.63
C LEU A 160 -7.98 -18.67 12.97
N GLY A 161 -9.19 -18.13 12.89
CA GLY A 161 -10.38 -18.91 12.60
C GLY A 161 -11.73 -18.21 12.46
N ALA A 162 -11.85 -16.88 12.34
CA ALA A 162 -13.16 -16.29 12.03
C ALA A 162 -13.07 -15.00 11.21
N ALA A 163 -12.84 -15.14 9.89
CA ALA A 163 -13.32 -14.13 8.95
C ALA A 163 -14.81 -14.35 8.73
N LEU A 164 -15.64 -13.99 9.71
CA LEU A 164 -17.07 -13.88 9.47
C LEU A 164 -17.26 -12.78 8.43
N ALA A 165 -18.00 -13.10 7.36
CA ALA A 165 -18.41 -12.15 6.33
C ALA A 165 -19.22 -11.03 7.00
N SER A 166 -18.53 -9.99 7.46
CA SER A 166 -19.14 -8.81 8.03
C SER A 166 -19.60 -7.94 6.87
N ALA A 167 -20.91 -7.68 6.80
CA ALA A 167 -21.45 -6.67 5.89
C ALA A 167 -20.72 -5.36 6.18
N LYS A 168 -19.93 -4.90 5.21
CA LYS A 168 -19.11 -3.72 5.44
C LYS A 168 -20.00 -2.47 5.44
N PRO A 169 -19.77 -1.54 6.38
CA PRO A 169 -20.43 -0.25 6.33
C PRO A 169 -20.07 0.47 5.03
N ARG A 170 -20.93 1.42 4.63
CA ARG A 170 -20.66 2.33 3.51
C ARG A 170 -19.23 2.89 3.63
N PRO A 171 -18.46 2.97 2.53
CA PRO A 171 -17.10 3.50 2.58
C PRO A 171 -17.04 4.86 3.27
N ALA A 172 -16.10 5.02 4.20
CA ALA A 172 -15.89 6.28 4.87
C ALA A 172 -15.49 7.37 3.87
N PRO A 173 -15.83 8.65 4.11
CA PRO A 173 -15.41 9.75 3.24
C PRO A 173 -13.90 9.80 2.99
N ALA A 174 -13.08 9.43 3.98
CA ALA A 174 -11.64 9.33 3.85
C ALA A 174 -11.19 8.25 2.85
N ALA A 175 -11.87 7.11 2.79
CA ALA A 175 -11.56 6.04 1.84
C ALA A 175 -11.91 6.45 0.40
N LEU A 176 -13.04 7.14 0.21
CA LEU A 176 -13.40 7.71 -1.09
C LEU A 176 -12.43 8.81 -1.52
N LEU A 177 -11.95 9.64 -0.59
CA LEU A 177 -10.93 10.64 -0.86
C LEU A 177 -9.63 9.98 -1.34
N GLU A 178 -9.22 8.89 -0.68
CA GLU A 178 -8.00 8.15 -1.03
C GLU A 178 -8.10 7.51 -2.42
N LEU A 179 -9.24 6.88 -2.72
CA LEU A 179 -9.56 6.35 -4.04
C LEU A 179 -9.43 7.42 -5.13
N HIS A 180 -10.12 8.56 -4.98
CA HIS A 180 -10.05 9.63 -5.96
C HIS A 180 -8.66 10.28 -6.05
N THR A 181 -7.89 10.24 -4.96
CA THR A 181 -6.51 10.74 -4.96
C THR A 181 -5.61 9.85 -5.84
N LEU A 182 -5.71 8.53 -5.71
CA LEU A 182 -4.98 7.59 -6.57
C LEU A 182 -5.42 7.67 -8.03
N GLN A 183 -6.74 7.76 -8.28
CA GLN A 183 -7.25 7.91 -9.65
C GLN A 183 -6.77 9.22 -10.30
N ALA A 184 -6.83 10.34 -9.57
CA ALA A 184 -6.32 11.63 -10.05
C ALA A 184 -4.80 11.62 -10.29
N LEU A 185 -4.04 10.91 -9.46
CA LEU A 185 -2.60 10.71 -9.65
C LEU A 185 -2.33 9.94 -10.94
N ASP A 186 -2.99 8.80 -11.15
CA ASP A 186 -2.82 7.99 -12.36
C ASP A 186 -3.20 8.77 -13.64
N ALA A 187 -4.29 9.52 -13.59
CA ALA A 187 -4.69 10.41 -14.67
C ALA A 187 -3.61 11.46 -14.98
N THR A 188 -3.03 12.07 -13.95
CA THR A 188 -1.97 13.07 -14.10
C THR A 188 -0.68 12.45 -14.66
N LEU A 189 -0.33 11.24 -14.22
CA LEU A 189 0.82 10.49 -14.74
C LEU A 189 0.62 10.05 -16.21
N ALA A 190 -0.63 9.82 -16.63
CA ALA A 190 -1.01 9.63 -18.03
C ALA A 190 -1.04 10.96 -18.82
N GLY A 191 -0.77 12.09 -18.17
CA GLY A 191 -0.71 13.41 -18.77
C GLY A 191 -2.09 14.06 -18.98
N ALA A 192 -3.12 13.62 -18.24
CA ALA A 192 -4.45 14.23 -18.31
C ALA A 192 -4.43 15.65 -17.73
N SER A 193 -5.16 16.55 -18.38
CA SER A 193 -5.42 17.89 -17.86
C SER A 193 -6.35 17.85 -16.65
N LEU A 194 -6.30 18.89 -15.81
CA LEU A 194 -7.18 18.97 -14.63
C LEU A 194 -8.67 18.88 -14.98
N ARG A 195 -9.06 19.32 -16.18
CA ARG A 195 -10.44 19.21 -16.65
C ARG A 195 -10.79 17.77 -17.01
N GLU A 196 -9.94 17.07 -17.75
CA GLU A 196 -10.14 15.65 -18.06
C GLU A 196 -10.18 14.80 -16.78
N VAL A 197 -9.36 15.12 -15.77
CA VAL A 197 -9.46 14.50 -14.44
C VAL A 197 -10.83 14.76 -13.80
N ALA A 198 -11.35 15.98 -13.92
CA ALA A 198 -12.69 16.31 -13.39
C ALA A 198 -13.79 15.49 -14.08
N GLU A 199 -13.75 15.42 -15.42
CA GLU A 199 -14.68 14.66 -16.24
C GLU A 199 -14.64 13.16 -15.90
N GLY A 200 -13.45 12.58 -15.74
CA GLY A 200 -13.30 11.16 -15.40
C GLY A 200 -13.72 10.81 -13.97
N LEU A 201 -13.48 11.69 -12.98
CA LEU A 201 -13.82 11.42 -11.58
C LEU A 201 -15.27 11.76 -11.21
N PHE A 202 -15.83 12.79 -11.83
CA PHE A 202 -17.13 13.36 -11.42
C PHE A 202 -18.17 13.38 -12.55
N GLY A 203 -17.81 12.96 -13.77
CA GLY A 203 -18.68 12.94 -14.93
C GLY A 203 -18.64 14.22 -15.75
N GLY A 204 -19.07 14.13 -17.01
CA GLY A 204 -19.11 15.25 -17.95
C GLY A 204 -20.01 16.39 -17.49
N ASP A 205 -21.19 16.07 -16.94
CA ASP A 205 -22.15 17.07 -16.47
C ASP A 205 -21.58 17.94 -15.35
N ALA A 206 -20.86 17.33 -14.40
CA ALA A 206 -20.22 18.06 -13.31
C ALA A 206 -19.09 18.97 -13.82
N ALA A 207 -18.41 18.57 -14.89
CA ALA A 207 -17.33 19.34 -15.50
C ALA A 207 -17.81 20.37 -16.53
N ALA A 208 -19.09 20.37 -16.91
CA ALA A 208 -19.66 21.36 -17.84
C ALA A 208 -19.45 22.79 -17.32
N ASP A 209 -19.55 22.98 -16.01
CA ASP A 209 -19.32 24.25 -15.32
C ASP A 209 -17.85 24.50 -14.93
N TRP A 210 -16.87 23.80 -15.53
CA TRP A 210 -15.46 23.88 -15.13
C TRP A 210 -14.90 25.31 -15.08
N TYR A 211 -15.36 26.20 -15.97
CA TYR A 211 -14.91 27.59 -16.04
C TYR A 211 -15.73 28.54 -15.16
N SER A 212 -17.00 28.21 -14.88
CA SER A 212 -17.95 28.98 -14.06
C SER A 212 -17.88 28.64 -12.56
N ASP A 213 -17.58 27.39 -12.20
CA ASP A 213 -17.41 26.92 -10.82
C ASP A 213 -15.92 26.73 -10.44
N GLY A 214 -15.43 27.56 -9.52
CA GLY A 214 -14.09 27.44 -8.95
C GLY A 214 -13.95 26.28 -7.94
N GLY A 215 -15.06 25.74 -7.43
CA GLY A 215 -15.12 24.71 -6.41
C GLY A 215 -14.57 23.37 -6.91
N LEU A 216 -15.11 22.84 -8.01
CA LEU A 216 -14.64 21.61 -8.63
C LEU A 216 -13.16 21.69 -9.04
N ARG A 217 -12.76 22.81 -9.65
CA ARG A 217 -11.37 23.08 -10.05
C ARG A 217 -10.40 23.02 -8.86
N SER A 218 -10.80 23.63 -7.75
CA SER A 218 -10.03 23.61 -6.51
C SER A 218 -9.96 22.21 -5.89
N LYS A 219 -11.06 21.45 -5.96
CA LYS A 219 -11.12 20.05 -5.48
C LYS A 219 -10.16 19.16 -6.27
N VAL A 220 -10.21 19.19 -7.60
CA VAL A 220 -9.32 18.40 -8.46
C VAL A 220 -7.85 18.78 -8.25
N ARG A 221 -7.53 20.08 -8.19
CA ARG A 221 -6.17 20.54 -7.86
C ARG A 221 -5.66 19.98 -6.53
N ARG A 222 -6.51 19.91 -5.51
CA ARG A 222 -6.15 19.34 -4.21
C ARG A 222 -5.91 17.84 -4.28
N LEU A 223 -6.73 17.09 -5.03
CA LEU A 223 -6.53 15.65 -5.25
C LEU A 223 -5.17 15.38 -5.93
N VAL A 224 -4.88 16.08 -7.02
CA VAL A 224 -3.62 15.93 -7.77
C VAL A 224 -2.41 16.27 -6.88
N ARG A 225 -2.45 17.41 -6.17
CA ARG A 225 -1.37 17.81 -5.26
C ARG A 225 -1.17 16.80 -4.12
N ARG A 226 -2.26 16.25 -3.58
CA ARG A 226 -2.21 15.24 -2.54
C ARG A 226 -1.56 13.95 -3.05
N GLY A 227 -1.97 13.49 -4.24
CA GLY A 227 -1.42 12.28 -4.85
C GLY A 227 0.08 12.39 -5.14
N ASP A 228 0.51 13.51 -5.72
CA ASP A 228 1.93 13.79 -5.98
C ASP A 228 2.75 13.83 -4.68
N ALA A 229 2.24 14.51 -3.64
CA ALA A 229 2.90 14.57 -2.34
C ALA A 229 3.02 13.19 -1.66
N LEU A 230 1.99 12.34 -1.76
CA LEU A 230 2.03 10.97 -1.24
C LEU A 230 3.02 10.10 -2.03
N MET A 231 3.01 10.17 -3.36
CA MET A 231 3.95 9.45 -4.24
C MET A 231 5.42 9.84 -4.01
N ARG A 232 5.72 11.14 -3.82
CA ARG A 232 7.10 11.66 -3.68
C ARG A 232 7.71 11.51 -2.29
N GLY A 233 7.03 10.83 -1.37
CA GLY A 233 7.59 10.54 -0.05
C GLY A 233 6.54 10.52 1.06
N GLY A 234 5.34 11.07 0.84
CA GLY A 234 4.27 11.01 1.83
C GLY A 234 3.82 9.58 2.17
N TYR A 235 4.00 8.61 1.25
CA TYR A 235 3.76 7.19 1.49
C TYR A 235 4.55 6.65 2.70
N ARG A 236 5.71 7.25 3.00
CA ARG A 236 6.55 6.88 4.15
C ARG A 236 5.81 7.06 5.46
N ARG A 237 4.95 8.08 5.57
CA ARG A 237 4.12 8.29 6.76
C ARG A 237 3.09 7.18 6.93
N LEU A 238 2.47 6.75 5.82
CA LEU A 238 1.53 5.62 5.82
C LEU A 238 2.23 4.31 6.20
N ALA A 239 3.46 4.10 5.70
CA ALA A 239 4.29 2.95 6.04
C ALA A 239 5.04 3.08 7.38
N GLN A 240 4.79 4.14 8.17
CA GLN A 240 5.49 4.44 9.44
C GLN A 240 7.02 4.41 9.33
N LEU A 241 7.54 4.86 8.20
CA LEU A 241 8.96 4.94 7.90
C LEU A 241 9.53 6.29 8.36
N PRO A 242 10.84 6.35 8.69
CA PRO A 242 11.49 7.63 8.92
C PRO A 242 11.37 8.49 7.66
N PRO A 243 11.19 9.81 7.79
CA PRO A 243 11.15 10.71 6.64
C PRO A 243 12.45 10.58 5.84
N LEU A 244 12.39 10.91 4.55
CA LEU A 244 13.62 11.08 3.78
C LEU A 244 14.44 12.17 4.47
N GLU A 245 15.71 11.89 4.78
CA GLU A 245 16.64 12.95 5.15
C GLU A 245 16.54 14.02 4.07
N LYS A 246 16.34 15.29 4.47
CA LYS A 246 16.32 16.43 3.53
C LYS A 246 17.72 16.59 2.92
N GLY A 247 18.05 15.73 1.95
CA GLY A 247 19.26 15.78 1.17
C GLY A 247 19.00 16.56 -0.11
N ARG A 248 19.34 17.86 -0.10
CA ARG A 248 19.83 18.64 -1.26
C ARG A 248 19.04 18.53 -2.58
N PHE A 249 17.71 18.58 -2.53
CA PHE A 249 16.85 18.79 -3.71
C PHE A 249 15.74 19.83 -3.48
N GLU A 250 15.84 20.63 -2.42
CA GLU A 250 15.26 21.97 -2.44
C GLU A 250 16.25 22.84 -3.22
N ASP A 251 16.16 22.81 -4.55
CA ASP A 251 16.52 23.99 -5.32
C ASP A 251 15.52 25.06 -4.88
N ASP A 252 15.97 25.83 -3.90
CA ASP A 252 15.34 27.03 -3.42
C ASP A 252 15.24 27.97 -4.62
N ALA A 253 14.14 27.84 -5.37
CA ALA A 253 13.77 28.74 -6.44
C ALA A 253 13.37 30.08 -5.82
N LYS A 254 14.34 30.75 -5.19
CA LYS A 254 14.37 32.20 -5.12
C LYS A 254 14.52 32.70 -6.54
N ARG A 255 13.40 33.10 -7.13
CA ARG A 255 13.40 34.04 -8.24
C ARG A 255 13.07 35.44 -7.69
N PRO A 256 13.66 36.46 -8.32
CA PRO A 256 13.84 37.81 -7.78
C PRO A 256 12.53 38.56 -7.52
#